data_AF-A0A2V7HNH5-F1
#
_entry.id   AF-A0A2V7HNH5-F1
#
_cell.length_a   1.000
_cell.length_b   1.000
_cell.length_c   1.000
_cell.angle_alpha   90.00
_cell.angle_beta   90.00
_cell.angle_gamma   90.00
#
_symmetry.space_group_name_H-M   'P 1'
#
loop_
_entity.id
_entity.type
_entity.pdbx_description
1 polymer ?
#
loop_
_entity_poly.entity_id
_entity_poly.type
_entity_poly.pdbx_seq_one_letter_code
_entity_poly.pdbx_strand_id
1 'polypeptide(L)'
;VALAPVDPDFAKSQLILFLREWYLHPNGQIPAYEWAFADVNPPVHAWAVWRVYKIDRRVTGVADRDFLEKAFQKLLLNFTWWVNRKDTEGMNVFEGGFLGLDNIGVFDRSSPLPTGGHIEQSDGTSWMGMYCLNMLAIALELSQANPAYEDIASKFFEHFVYIAKAMNDLGGDGITLWDEQDGFYYDVLHTDREARQLKVRSMVGLIPLFAVETLEPDVIDRLPGFTRRMQWFIDNRPEFRANLDTVSASGGGVRRLLSIVNRTQLTRVLRYMLDRDEFLSPHGIRALSRYHREHPYTLTVDGVEHRVDYEPAESRTALFGGNSNWRGPVWFPMNYLLIESLQKFHHFYGDDLKVECPSGSHRLLNLWDVAGELSRGLIRLFLRGRDGRRPVHGAARTFQIDPNWRDLLLFYEYFHGDEGAGIGASHQTGWTGLVAKLIQQSGE
;
A
#
# COMPACT_ATOMS: atom_id res chain seq x y z
N VAL A 1 12.91 -7.22 1.90
CA VAL A 1 12.37 -7.71 0.60
C VAL A 1 13.39 -7.61 -0.53
N ALA A 2 13.95 -6.44 -0.84
CA ALA A 2 14.90 -6.29 -1.96
C ALA A 2 16.12 -7.22 -1.90
N LEU A 3 16.65 -7.48 -0.70
CA LEU A 3 17.81 -8.37 -0.49
C LEU A 3 17.46 -9.86 -0.48
N ALA A 4 16.19 -10.22 -0.29
CA ALA A 4 15.80 -11.61 -0.07
C ALA A 4 16.14 -12.57 -1.25
N PRO A 5 16.15 -12.15 -2.53
CA PRO A 5 16.60 -13.03 -3.61
C PRO A 5 18.09 -13.40 -3.56
N VAL A 6 18.90 -12.58 -2.87
CA VAL A 6 20.36 -12.77 -2.77
C VAL A 6 20.73 -13.42 -1.44
N ASP A 7 20.16 -12.91 -0.34
CA ASP A 7 20.42 -13.37 1.01
C ASP A 7 19.10 -13.42 1.81
N PRO A 8 18.33 -14.53 1.68
CA PRO A 8 17.11 -14.73 2.43
C PRO A 8 17.33 -14.74 3.94
N ASP A 9 18.44 -15.30 4.42
CA ASP A 9 18.73 -15.42 5.86
C ASP A 9 18.99 -14.05 6.48
N PHE A 10 19.77 -13.19 5.82
CA PHE A 10 19.92 -11.81 6.25
C PHE A 10 18.58 -11.08 6.25
N ALA A 11 17.77 -11.20 5.19
CA ALA A 11 16.46 -10.57 5.12
C ALA A 11 15.51 -11.03 6.25
N LYS A 12 15.48 -12.34 6.56
CA LYS A 12 14.73 -12.90 7.70
C LYS A 12 15.26 -12.35 9.02
N SER A 13 16.58 -12.28 9.20
CA SER A 13 17.20 -11.76 10.43
C SER A 13 16.82 -10.30 10.72
N GLN A 14 16.75 -9.45 9.68
CA GLN A 14 16.35 -8.05 9.81
C GLN A 14 14.88 -7.90 10.23
N LEU A 15 13.99 -8.75 9.70
CA LEU A 15 12.58 -8.74 10.10
C LEU A 15 12.39 -9.26 11.52
N ILE A 16 13.12 -10.30 11.92
CA ILE A 16 13.06 -10.82 13.29
C ILE A 16 13.63 -9.83 14.30
N LEU A 17 14.67 -9.05 13.94
CA LEU A 17 15.35 -8.12 14.84
C LEU A 17 14.36 -7.23 15.62
N PHE A 18 13.44 -6.57 14.91
CA PHE A 18 12.44 -5.67 15.52
C PHE A 18 11.30 -6.38 16.24
N LEU A 19 11.18 -7.70 16.06
CA LEU A 19 10.18 -8.55 16.72
C LEU A 19 10.74 -9.25 17.97
N ARG A 20 12.05 -9.11 18.26
CA ARG A 20 12.68 -9.69 19.46
C ARG A 20 12.20 -9.00 20.72
N GLU A 21 12.24 -9.72 21.83
CA GLU A 21 11.73 -9.34 23.14
C GLU A 21 12.34 -8.05 23.71
N TRP A 22 13.53 -7.67 23.24
CA TRP A 22 14.24 -6.47 23.67
C TRP A 22 14.07 -5.28 22.73
N TYR A 23 13.39 -5.45 21.58
CA TYR A 23 13.03 -4.37 20.66
C TYR A 23 11.51 -4.15 20.61
N LEU A 24 10.73 -5.22 20.48
CA LEU A 24 9.28 -5.16 20.50
C LEU A 24 8.81 -4.83 21.92
N HIS A 25 8.07 -3.73 22.06
CA HIS A 25 7.52 -3.35 23.35
C HIS A 25 6.49 -4.42 23.82
N PRO A 26 6.40 -4.74 25.13
CA PRO A 26 5.51 -5.81 25.64
C PRO A 26 4.02 -5.67 25.28
N ASN A 27 3.56 -4.45 24.96
CA ASN A 27 2.20 -4.19 24.49
C ASN A 27 1.99 -4.50 23.00
N GLY A 28 3.03 -4.88 22.25
CA GLY A 28 3.01 -5.14 20.82
C GLY A 28 3.54 -4.02 19.92
N GLN A 29 3.91 -2.85 20.45
CA GLN A 29 4.45 -1.76 19.61
C GLN A 29 5.84 -2.11 19.04
N ILE A 30 5.98 -1.98 17.72
CA ILE A 30 7.28 -2.03 17.03
C ILE A 30 7.86 -0.61 17.03
N PRO A 31 9.14 -0.41 17.42
CA PRO A 31 9.75 0.91 17.44
C PRO A 31 9.83 1.54 16.03
N ALA A 32 9.52 2.83 15.93
CA ALA A 32 9.45 3.55 14.65
C ALA A 32 10.82 4.05 14.14
N TYR A 33 11.33 5.15 14.68
CA TYR A 33 12.59 5.79 14.25
C TYR A 33 13.51 6.09 15.43
N GLU A 34 14.81 6.24 15.18
CA GLU A 34 15.83 6.46 16.23
C GLU A 34 15.63 7.74 17.05
N TRP A 35 14.94 8.74 16.50
CA TRP A 35 14.58 9.99 17.17
C TRP A 35 13.17 9.98 17.79
N ALA A 36 12.34 8.97 17.50
CA ALA A 36 10.96 8.89 17.96
C ALA A 36 10.45 7.43 18.00
N PHE A 37 10.97 6.62 18.94
CA PHE A 37 10.60 5.20 19.03
C PHE A 37 9.11 4.92 19.27
N ALA A 38 8.40 5.86 19.92
CA ALA A 38 6.99 5.73 20.24
C ALA A 38 6.05 6.14 19.09
N ASP A 39 6.60 6.61 17.96
CA ASP A 39 5.83 6.96 16.78
C ASP A 39 5.35 5.69 16.03
N VAL A 40 4.73 5.89 14.87
CA VAL A 40 4.07 4.85 14.10
C VAL A 40 4.53 4.85 12.65
N ASN A 41 4.68 3.64 12.11
CA ASN A 41 5.00 3.40 10.70
C ASN A 41 3.85 2.63 10.03
N PRO A 42 3.66 2.74 8.70
CA PRO A 42 2.80 1.82 7.98
C PRO A 42 3.11 0.36 8.35
N PRO A 43 2.11 -0.46 8.74
CA PRO A 43 2.31 -1.82 9.25
C PRO A 43 2.64 -2.85 8.14
N VAL A 44 3.62 -2.54 7.30
CA VAL A 44 4.06 -3.40 6.18
C VAL A 44 4.90 -4.61 6.63
N HIS A 45 5.18 -4.75 7.94
CA HIS A 45 6.02 -5.84 8.46
C HIS A 45 5.44 -7.23 8.16
N ALA A 46 4.12 -7.43 8.29
CA ALA A 46 3.49 -8.71 7.96
C ALA A 46 3.59 -9.05 6.47
N TRP A 47 3.40 -8.06 5.61
CA TRP A 47 3.66 -8.22 4.17
C TRP A 47 5.11 -8.58 3.88
N ALA A 48 6.06 -7.91 4.54
CA ALA A 48 7.48 -8.17 4.33
C ALA A 48 7.86 -9.59 4.77
N VAL A 49 7.36 -10.06 5.92
CA VAL A 49 7.53 -11.44 6.41
C VAL A 49 6.98 -12.44 5.40
N TRP A 50 5.73 -12.24 4.95
CA TRP A 50 5.11 -13.13 3.96
C TRP A 50 5.87 -13.16 2.64
N ARG A 51 6.32 -11.98 2.16
CA ARG A 51 7.06 -11.86 0.91
C ARG A 51 8.44 -12.51 1.01
N VAL A 52 9.16 -12.31 2.11
CA VAL A 52 10.49 -12.92 2.33
C VAL A 52 10.36 -14.44 2.45
N TYR A 53 9.38 -14.96 3.18
CA TYR A 53 9.10 -16.41 3.25
C TYR A 53 8.89 -17.02 1.85
N LYS A 54 8.06 -16.38 1.01
CA LYS A 54 7.83 -16.85 -0.37
C LYS A 54 9.07 -16.78 -1.25
N ILE A 55 9.87 -15.73 -1.12
CA ILE A 55 11.12 -15.59 -1.87
C ILE A 55 12.13 -16.65 -1.42
N ASP A 56 12.31 -16.85 -0.11
CA ASP A 56 13.18 -17.86 0.47
C ASP A 56 12.80 -19.26 -0.05
N ARG A 57 11.52 -19.62 0.03
CA ARG A 57 11.00 -20.89 -0.52
C ARG A 57 11.32 -21.06 -2.02
N ARG A 58 11.25 -19.99 -2.82
CA ARG A 58 11.60 -20.04 -4.25
C ARG A 58 13.11 -20.21 -4.47
N VAL A 59 13.94 -19.55 -3.65
CA VAL A 59 15.41 -19.57 -3.79
C VAL A 59 16.01 -20.87 -3.29
N THR A 60 15.57 -21.37 -2.13
CA THR A 60 16.14 -22.56 -1.47
C THR A 60 15.39 -23.85 -1.81
N GLY A 61 14.16 -23.73 -2.34
CA GLY A 61 13.25 -24.86 -2.57
C GLY A 61 12.55 -25.37 -1.31
N VAL A 62 12.86 -24.79 -0.14
CA VAL A 62 12.34 -25.23 1.17
C VAL A 62 11.60 -24.09 1.86
N ALA A 63 10.42 -24.39 2.36
CA ALA A 63 9.62 -23.46 3.15
C ALA A 63 10.15 -23.35 4.59
N ASP A 64 10.67 -22.18 4.98
CA ASP A 64 11.10 -21.91 6.36
C ASP A 64 9.91 -21.56 7.26
N ARG A 65 9.22 -22.61 7.73
CA ARG A 65 8.05 -22.48 8.61
C ARG A 65 8.39 -21.96 10.00
N ASP A 66 9.56 -22.29 10.53
CA ASP A 66 9.98 -21.84 11.86
C ASP A 66 10.14 -20.31 11.89
N PHE A 67 10.75 -19.72 10.85
CA PHE A 67 10.76 -18.26 10.67
C PHE A 67 9.34 -17.68 10.64
N LEU A 68 8.45 -18.31 9.87
CA LEU A 68 7.09 -17.82 9.68
C LEU A 68 6.28 -17.86 10.99
N GLU A 69 6.36 -18.95 11.76
CA GLU A 69 5.68 -19.09 13.06
C GLU A 69 6.23 -18.10 14.10
N LYS A 70 7.55 -17.93 14.18
CA LYS A 70 8.20 -16.96 15.08
C LYS A 70 7.71 -15.54 14.80
N ALA A 71 7.70 -15.14 13.53
CA ALA A 71 7.23 -13.81 13.15
C ALA A 71 5.72 -13.65 13.38
N PHE A 72 4.91 -14.65 13.02
CA PHE A 72 3.46 -14.61 13.15
C PHE A 72 2.98 -14.33 14.58
N GLN A 73 3.57 -15.00 15.58
CA GLN A 73 3.20 -14.79 16.99
C GLN A 73 3.46 -13.35 17.45
N LYS A 74 4.59 -12.76 17.04
CA LYS A 74 4.96 -11.38 17.38
C LYS A 74 4.10 -10.36 16.63
N LEU A 75 3.79 -10.65 15.36
CA LEU A 75 2.89 -9.84 14.56
C LEU A 75 1.44 -9.91 15.05
N LEU A 76 1.01 -10.99 15.70
CA LEU A 76 -0.30 -11.03 16.35
C LEU A 76 -0.39 -10.05 17.53
N LEU A 77 0.70 -9.91 18.30
CA LEU A 77 0.79 -8.89 19.37
C LEU A 77 0.76 -7.48 18.78
N ASN A 78 1.54 -7.24 17.71
CA ASN A 78 1.56 -5.94 17.04
C ASN A 78 0.21 -5.58 16.42
N PHE A 79 -0.46 -6.52 15.76
CA PHE A 79 -1.80 -6.32 15.25
C PHE A 79 -2.79 -5.94 16.36
N THR A 80 -2.73 -6.65 17.49
CA THR A 80 -3.57 -6.37 18.66
C THR A 80 -3.31 -4.97 19.23
N TRP A 81 -2.05 -4.53 19.24
CA TRP A 81 -1.69 -3.17 19.63
C TRP A 81 -2.34 -2.12 18.72
N TRP A 82 -2.29 -2.33 17.41
CA TRP A 82 -2.91 -1.44 16.42
C TRP A 82 -4.40 -1.28 16.64
N VAL A 83 -5.14 -2.40 16.73
CA VAL A 83 -6.59 -2.39 16.99
C VAL A 83 -6.91 -1.65 18.29
N ASN A 84 -6.17 -1.87 19.36
CA ASN A 84 -6.49 -1.23 20.65
C ASN A 84 -6.06 0.23 20.77
N ARG A 85 -5.12 0.71 19.95
CA ARG A 85 -4.53 2.06 20.10
C ARG A 85 -4.89 3.03 18.99
N LYS A 86 -5.30 2.52 17.83
CA LYS A 86 -5.52 3.32 16.63
C LYS A 86 -6.91 3.17 16.04
N ASP A 87 -7.78 2.38 16.65
CA ASP A 87 -9.22 2.36 16.43
C ASP A 87 -9.90 2.79 17.74
N THR A 88 -9.83 4.10 18.02
CA THR A 88 -10.20 4.72 19.30
C THR A 88 -11.67 4.54 19.65
N GLU A 89 -12.52 4.45 18.64
CA GLU A 89 -13.97 4.28 18.79
C GLU A 89 -14.42 2.81 18.63
N GLY A 90 -13.51 1.90 18.27
CA GLY A 90 -13.84 0.48 18.03
C GLY A 90 -14.68 0.26 16.78
N MET A 91 -14.64 1.21 15.85
CA MET A 91 -15.45 1.25 14.62
C MET A 91 -14.73 0.58 13.45
N ASN A 92 -13.51 0.07 13.66
CA ASN A 92 -12.62 -0.48 12.64
C ASN A 92 -12.20 0.56 11.58
N VAL A 93 -12.23 1.83 11.97
CA VAL A 93 -11.70 2.98 11.22
C VAL A 93 -10.48 3.46 11.98
N PHE A 94 -9.34 3.49 11.30
CA PHE A 94 -8.07 3.71 11.98
C PHE A 94 -7.60 5.16 11.84
N GLU A 95 -7.42 5.83 12.98
CA GLU A 95 -6.99 7.23 13.10
C GLU A 95 -5.45 7.30 13.30
N GLY A 96 -4.72 6.57 12.44
CA GLY A 96 -3.32 6.16 12.62
C GLY A 96 -2.28 7.22 13.00
N GLY A 97 -2.57 8.51 12.87
CA GLY A 97 -1.60 9.59 13.04
C GLY A 97 -0.65 9.68 11.84
N PHE A 98 0.63 9.96 12.07
CA PHE A 98 1.68 9.91 11.04
C PHE A 98 1.94 8.47 10.58
N LEU A 99 1.78 8.22 9.27
CA LEU A 99 2.02 6.92 8.63
C LEU A 99 3.08 7.06 7.54
N GLY A 100 4.15 7.82 7.80
CA GLY A 100 5.30 7.98 6.91
C GLY A 100 4.99 8.72 5.59
N LEU A 101 3.86 9.42 5.51
CA LEU A 101 3.44 10.27 4.38
C LEU A 101 3.37 11.74 4.82
N ASP A 102 4.53 12.25 5.25
CA ASP A 102 4.72 13.40 6.13
C ASP A 102 3.87 14.63 5.77
N ASN A 103 4.00 15.10 4.53
CA ASN A 103 3.33 16.30 4.04
C ASN A 103 2.19 15.99 3.05
N ILE A 104 1.71 14.74 2.95
CA ILE A 104 0.72 14.37 1.92
C ILE A 104 -0.65 15.04 2.13
N GLY A 105 -0.99 15.29 3.40
CA GLY A 105 -2.27 15.84 3.82
C GLY A 105 -2.28 17.35 4.00
N VAL A 106 -3.47 17.86 4.36
CA VAL A 106 -3.75 19.27 4.66
C VAL A 106 -3.24 19.66 6.05
N PHE A 107 -3.39 18.75 7.01
CA PHE A 107 -3.03 18.94 8.41
C PHE A 107 -1.90 18.00 8.81
N ASP A 108 -1.20 18.39 9.88
CA ASP A 108 -0.34 17.48 10.60
C ASP A 108 -1.16 16.46 11.37
N ARG A 109 -1.16 15.23 10.87
CA ARG A 109 -1.89 14.10 11.45
C ARG A 109 -1.33 13.66 12.81
N SER A 110 -0.14 14.12 13.20
CA SER A 110 0.46 13.89 14.52
C SER A 110 0.22 15.00 15.53
N SER A 111 -0.34 16.14 15.10
CA SER A 111 -0.64 17.27 15.97
C SER A 111 -2.15 17.41 16.20
N PRO A 112 -2.59 18.00 17.34
CA PRO A 112 -3.99 18.35 17.53
C PRO A 112 -4.50 19.22 16.39
N LEU A 113 -5.68 18.91 15.87
CA LEU A 113 -6.28 19.67 14.78
C LEU A 113 -6.69 21.07 15.27
N PRO A 114 -6.47 22.13 14.49
CA PRO A 114 -6.92 23.48 14.83
C PRO A 114 -8.44 23.55 15.12
N THR A 115 -9.22 22.73 14.41
CA THR A 115 -10.69 22.63 14.55
C THR A 115 -11.18 21.97 15.84
N GLY A 116 -10.30 21.31 16.60
CA GLY A 116 -10.74 20.16 17.42
C GLY A 116 -11.21 18.99 16.55
N GLY A 117 -11.63 17.89 17.18
CA GLY A 117 -12.04 16.67 16.48
C GLY A 117 -10.88 15.78 16.01
N HIS A 118 -11.13 14.97 14.99
CA HIS A 118 -10.19 13.94 14.49
C HIS A 118 -10.28 13.76 12.96
N ILE A 119 -9.33 13.02 12.38
CA ILE A 119 -9.34 12.64 10.96
C ILE A 119 -9.43 11.13 10.86
N GLU A 120 -10.49 10.65 10.22
CA GLU A 120 -10.57 9.27 9.78
C GLU A 120 -9.72 9.10 8.52
N GLN A 121 -8.72 8.23 8.60
CA GLN A 121 -7.69 8.09 7.58
C GLN A 121 -8.02 6.93 6.64
N SER A 122 -8.16 7.23 5.35
CA SER A 122 -8.38 6.19 4.33
C SER A 122 -7.19 5.25 4.22
N ASP A 123 -5.98 5.79 4.29
CA ASP A 123 -4.74 5.01 4.24
C ASP A 123 -4.52 4.18 5.50
N GLY A 124 -4.72 4.76 6.70
CA GLY A 124 -4.59 4.03 7.96
C GLY A 124 -5.47 2.78 8.03
N THR A 125 -6.74 2.96 7.66
CA THR A 125 -7.72 1.86 7.61
C THR A 125 -7.35 0.81 6.55
N SER A 126 -6.88 1.26 5.39
CA SER A 126 -6.46 0.38 4.29
C SER A 126 -5.19 -0.42 4.62
N TRP A 127 -4.24 0.17 5.33
CA TRP A 127 -3.05 -0.53 5.82
C TRP A 127 -3.41 -1.66 6.78
N MET A 128 -4.39 -1.45 7.66
CA MET A 128 -4.88 -2.48 8.56
C MET A 128 -5.66 -3.57 7.82
N GLY A 129 -6.43 -3.22 6.79
CA GLY A 129 -7.03 -4.20 5.89
C GLY A 129 -5.98 -5.08 5.20
N MET A 130 -4.91 -4.47 4.68
CA MET A 130 -3.76 -5.19 4.13
C MET A 130 -3.07 -6.07 5.20
N TYR A 131 -2.90 -5.57 6.43
CA TYR A 131 -2.33 -6.35 7.53
C TYR A 131 -3.19 -7.59 7.83
N CYS A 132 -4.51 -7.43 7.97
CA CYS A 132 -5.45 -8.54 8.15
C CYS A 132 -5.27 -9.61 7.08
N LEU A 133 -5.22 -9.21 5.81
CA LEU A 133 -5.09 -10.16 4.70
C LEU A 133 -3.73 -10.87 4.68
N ASN A 134 -2.64 -10.16 5.00
CA ASN A 134 -1.33 -10.81 5.13
C ASN A 134 -1.31 -11.82 6.29
N MET A 135 -1.88 -11.48 7.44
CA MET A 135 -1.95 -12.40 8.58
C MET A 135 -2.89 -13.58 8.30
N LEU A 136 -3.99 -13.36 7.58
CA LEU A 136 -4.86 -14.43 7.08
C LEU A 136 -4.07 -15.38 6.16
N ALA A 137 -3.34 -14.86 5.18
CA ALA A 137 -2.53 -15.67 4.27
C ALA A 137 -1.48 -16.50 5.02
N ILE A 138 -0.78 -15.89 6.00
CA ILE A 138 0.18 -16.59 6.85
C ILE A 138 -0.51 -17.68 7.69
N ALA A 139 -1.65 -17.39 8.32
CA ALA A 139 -2.39 -18.35 9.13
C ALA A 139 -2.87 -19.55 8.30
N LEU A 140 -3.35 -19.31 7.07
CA LEU A 140 -3.76 -20.37 6.14
C LEU A 140 -2.59 -21.24 5.65
N GLU A 141 -1.40 -20.66 5.48
CA GLU A 141 -0.16 -21.41 5.16
C GLU A 141 0.27 -22.29 6.34
N LEU A 142 0.23 -21.76 7.56
CA LEU A 142 0.59 -22.50 8.78
C LEU A 142 -0.45 -23.58 9.13
N SER A 143 -1.73 -23.34 8.85
CA SER A 143 -2.80 -24.30 9.11
C SER A 143 -2.70 -25.57 8.27
N GLN A 144 -1.95 -25.54 7.17
CA GLN A 144 -1.66 -26.76 6.38
C GLN A 144 -0.89 -27.82 7.18
N ALA A 145 -0.20 -27.43 8.26
CA ALA A 145 0.56 -28.33 9.12
C ALA A 145 -0.03 -28.45 10.52
N ASN A 146 -0.62 -27.36 11.03
CA ASN A 146 -1.15 -27.30 12.37
C ASN A 146 -2.55 -26.64 12.36
N PRO A 147 -3.62 -27.44 12.50
CA PRO A 147 -5.00 -26.94 12.49
C PRO A 147 -5.30 -25.86 13.53
N ALA A 148 -4.50 -25.69 14.59
CA ALA A 148 -4.70 -24.62 15.56
C ALA A 148 -4.66 -23.20 14.93
N TYR A 149 -3.94 -23.02 13.82
CA TYR A 149 -3.91 -21.74 13.10
C TYR A 149 -5.21 -21.46 12.32
N GLU A 150 -6.08 -22.45 12.13
CA GLU A 150 -7.37 -22.30 11.46
C GLU A 150 -8.29 -21.33 12.22
N ASP A 151 -8.31 -21.43 13.56
CA ASP A 151 -9.09 -20.52 14.40
C ASP A 151 -8.63 -19.07 14.26
N ILE A 152 -7.30 -18.87 14.17
CA ILE A 152 -6.70 -17.55 14.02
C ILE A 152 -6.95 -17.01 12.60
N ALA A 153 -6.94 -17.86 11.57
CA ALA A 153 -7.32 -17.46 10.21
C ALA A 153 -8.74 -16.88 10.19
N SER A 154 -9.70 -17.51 10.88
CA SER A 154 -11.06 -16.97 10.97
C SER A 154 -11.13 -15.59 11.63
N LYS A 155 -10.32 -15.33 12.66
CA LYS A 155 -10.22 -14.01 13.30
C LYS A 155 -9.83 -12.93 12.28
N PHE A 156 -8.78 -13.18 11.50
CA PHE A 156 -8.30 -12.19 10.52
C PHE A 156 -9.26 -11.98 9.36
N PHE A 157 -9.93 -13.06 8.93
CA PHE A 157 -11.01 -12.96 7.95
C PHE A 157 -12.16 -12.10 8.47
N GLU A 158 -12.66 -12.36 9.68
CA GLU A 158 -13.73 -11.58 10.31
C GLU A 158 -13.33 -10.10 10.47
N HIS A 159 -12.12 -9.83 10.95
CA HIS A 159 -11.67 -8.46 11.14
C HIS A 159 -11.51 -7.71 9.80
N PHE A 160 -11.06 -8.40 8.75
CA PHE A 160 -11.06 -7.83 7.40
C PHE A 160 -12.47 -7.47 6.91
N VAL A 161 -13.47 -8.32 7.17
CA VAL A 161 -14.88 -8.04 6.83
C VAL A 161 -15.34 -6.73 7.48
N TYR A 162 -15.02 -6.52 8.76
CA TYR A 162 -15.41 -5.30 9.46
C TYR A 162 -14.69 -4.05 8.91
N ILE A 163 -13.39 -4.14 8.61
CA ILE A 163 -12.65 -3.04 7.97
C ILE A 163 -13.22 -2.69 6.59
N ALA A 164 -13.48 -3.71 5.75
CA ALA A 164 -14.04 -3.49 4.41
C ALA A 164 -15.44 -2.86 4.47
N LYS A 165 -16.23 -3.18 5.50
CA LYS A 165 -17.50 -2.50 5.78
C LYS A 165 -17.27 -1.04 6.16
N ALA A 166 -16.42 -0.78 7.15
CA ALA A 166 -16.15 0.56 7.67
C ALA A 166 -15.64 1.53 6.59
N MET A 167 -14.81 1.05 5.66
CA MET A 167 -14.33 1.83 4.50
C MET A 167 -15.46 2.33 3.57
N ASN A 168 -16.58 1.62 3.53
CA ASN A 168 -17.72 1.89 2.64
C ASN A 168 -18.97 2.39 3.39
N ASP A 169 -18.97 2.36 4.73
CA ASP A 169 -20.07 2.79 5.61
C ASP A 169 -19.50 3.11 7.00
N LEU A 170 -19.18 4.40 7.24
CA LEU A 170 -18.66 4.86 8.54
C LEU A 170 -19.82 4.98 9.52
N GLY A 171 -20.08 3.92 10.29
CA GLY A 171 -20.95 3.97 11.47
C GLY A 171 -22.44 4.30 11.21
N GLY A 172 -22.91 4.39 9.97
CA GLY A 172 -24.30 4.73 9.64
C GLY A 172 -24.64 6.23 9.60
N ASP A 173 -23.64 7.12 9.73
CA ASP A 173 -23.83 8.58 9.74
C ASP A 173 -23.86 9.22 8.34
N GLY A 174 -23.79 8.41 7.27
CA GLY A 174 -23.98 8.84 5.89
C GLY A 174 -22.77 9.48 5.21
N ILE A 175 -21.61 9.56 5.88
CA ILE A 175 -20.33 9.97 5.29
C ILE A 175 -19.43 8.73 5.20
N THR A 176 -18.71 8.58 4.09
CA THR A 176 -17.89 7.40 3.77
C THR A 176 -16.50 7.85 3.32
N LEU A 177 -15.48 7.00 3.49
CA LEU A 177 -14.15 7.28 2.92
C LEU A 177 -14.18 7.19 1.38
N TRP A 178 -15.05 6.35 0.83
CA TRP A 178 -15.35 6.31 -0.60
C TRP A 178 -16.28 7.47 -1.00
N ASP A 179 -15.93 8.24 -2.02
CA ASP A 179 -16.85 9.18 -2.63
C ASP A 179 -17.49 8.61 -3.90
N GLU A 180 -18.82 8.47 -3.88
CA GLU A 180 -19.56 7.87 -4.99
C GLU A 180 -19.67 8.79 -6.23
N GLN A 181 -19.47 10.11 -6.09
CA GLN A 181 -19.53 11.03 -7.22
C GLN A 181 -18.20 11.02 -7.99
N ASP A 182 -17.10 11.22 -7.28
CA ASP A 182 -15.74 11.24 -7.80
C ASP A 182 -15.27 9.84 -8.16
N GLY A 183 -15.68 8.81 -7.42
CA GLY A 183 -15.17 7.45 -7.58
C GLY A 183 -13.75 7.29 -7.06
N PHE A 184 -13.46 7.92 -5.92
CA PHE A 184 -12.14 7.97 -5.31
C PHE A 184 -12.27 7.98 -3.78
N TYR A 185 -11.21 7.52 -3.10
CA TYR A 185 -11.17 7.52 -1.64
C TYR A 185 -10.50 8.79 -1.09
N TYR A 186 -11.05 9.32 -0.01
CA TYR A 186 -10.57 10.52 0.68
C TYR A 186 -10.59 10.31 2.19
N ASP A 187 -9.75 11.05 2.91
CA ASP A 187 -9.90 11.19 4.36
C ASP A 187 -11.16 11.98 4.71
N VAL A 188 -11.68 11.77 5.91
CA VAL A 188 -12.80 12.54 6.46
C VAL A 188 -12.32 13.31 7.68
N LEU A 189 -12.50 14.63 7.65
CA LEU A 189 -12.28 15.50 8.80
C LEU A 189 -13.58 15.60 9.60
N HIS A 190 -13.51 15.21 10.87
CA HIS A 190 -14.58 15.40 11.85
C HIS A 190 -14.27 16.62 12.71
N THR A 191 -15.24 17.51 12.82
CA THR A 191 -15.21 18.69 13.69
C THR A 191 -16.44 18.66 14.59
N ASP A 192 -16.48 19.50 15.63
CA ASP A 192 -17.65 19.63 16.51
C ASP A 192 -18.97 20.00 15.79
N ARG A 193 -18.88 20.48 14.54
CA ARG A 193 -20.02 21.00 13.77
C ARG A 193 -20.41 20.16 12.57
N GLU A 194 -19.42 19.55 11.92
CA GLU A 194 -19.61 18.84 10.66
C GLU A 194 -18.50 17.81 10.44
N ALA A 195 -18.83 16.80 9.65
CA ALA A 195 -17.87 15.90 9.04
C ALA A 195 -17.80 16.19 7.54
N ARG A 196 -16.60 16.21 6.97
CA ARG A 196 -16.38 16.52 5.55
C ARG A 196 -15.18 15.79 4.97
N GLN A 197 -15.32 15.33 3.73
CA GLN A 197 -14.22 14.71 3.01
C GLN A 197 -13.16 15.74 2.61
N LEU A 198 -11.89 15.40 2.83
CA LEU A 198 -10.73 16.15 2.36
C LEU A 198 -10.39 15.71 0.94
N LYS A 199 -10.92 16.43 -0.05
CA LYS A 199 -10.85 16.13 -1.50
C LYS A 199 -9.45 16.32 -2.13
N VAL A 200 -8.43 15.74 -1.51
CA VAL A 200 -7.06 15.72 -2.00
C VAL A 200 -6.82 14.40 -2.73
N ARG A 201 -6.66 14.46 -4.06
CA ARG A 201 -6.33 13.30 -4.90
C ARG A 201 -4.87 12.93 -4.70
N SER A 202 -4.60 12.13 -3.67
CA SER A 202 -3.27 11.68 -3.29
C SER A 202 -3.16 10.16 -3.25
N MET A 203 -1.95 9.67 -2.98
CA MET A 203 -1.65 8.25 -2.73
C MET A 203 -2.55 7.65 -1.65
N VAL A 204 -3.03 8.46 -0.69
CA VAL A 204 -4.00 8.04 0.33
C VAL A 204 -5.20 7.34 -0.31
N GLY A 205 -5.75 7.89 -1.40
CA GLY A 205 -6.90 7.29 -2.09
C GLY A 205 -6.57 6.10 -2.99
N LEU A 206 -5.28 5.78 -3.16
CA LEU A 206 -4.80 4.60 -3.90
C LEU A 206 -4.40 3.44 -2.98
N ILE A 207 -4.02 3.71 -1.73
CA ILE A 207 -3.66 2.69 -0.73
C ILE A 207 -4.74 1.63 -0.47
N PRO A 208 -6.08 1.91 -0.57
CA PRO A 208 -7.10 0.87 -0.52
C PRO A 208 -6.87 -0.32 -1.46
N LEU A 209 -6.19 -0.11 -2.60
CA LEU A 209 -5.83 -1.17 -3.55
C LEU A 209 -4.84 -2.19 -2.98
N PHE A 210 -4.15 -1.89 -1.89
CA PHE A 210 -3.16 -2.79 -1.26
C PHE A 210 -3.80 -3.94 -0.50
N ALA A 211 -5.01 -3.74 0.00
CA ALA A 211 -5.76 -4.75 0.72
C ALA A 211 -6.47 -5.67 -0.28
N VAL A 212 -5.70 -6.58 -0.89
CA VAL A 212 -6.21 -7.60 -1.82
C VAL A 212 -5.55 -8.95 -1.57
N GLU A 213 -6.35 -10.02 -1.49
CA GLU A 213 -5.89 -11.41 -1.36
C GLU A 213 -6.87 -12.39 -1.99
N THR A 214 -6.36 -13.47 -2.59
CA THR A 214 -7.18 -14.51 -3.22
C THR A 214 -7.22 -15.75 -2.35
N LEU A 215 -8.41 -16.28 -2.11
CA LEU A 215 -8.60 -17.57 -1.46
C LEU A 215 -8.79 -18.66 -2.52
N GLU A 216 -7.82 -19.55 -2.61
CA GLU A 216 -7.87 -20.68 -3.54
C GLU A 216 -8.70 -21.84 -2.97
N PRO A 217 -9.54 -22.49 -3.80
CA PRO A 217 -10.44 -23.55 -3.32
C PRO A 217 -9.68 -24.74 -2.72
N ASP A 218 -8.53 -25.12 -3.28
CA ASP A 218 -7.74 -26.26 -2.80
C ASP A 218 -7.15 -26.05 -1.40
N VAL A 219 -6.87 -24.79 -1.03
CA VAL A 219 -6.45 -24.40 0.32
C VAL A 219 -7.64 -24.43 1.27
N ILE A 220 -8.76 -23.84 0.86
CA ILE A 220 -9.97 -23.70 1.69
C ILE A 220 -10.61 -25.06 1.97
N ASP A 221 -10.71 -25.94 0.97
CA ASP A 221 -11.36 -27.25 1.09
C ASP A 221 -10.65 -28.18 2.08
N ARG A 222 -9.36 -27.93 2.37
CA ARG A 222 -8.57 -28.65 3.38
C ARG A 222 -8.76 -28.11 4.81
N LEU A 223 -9.47 -26.99 4.95
CA LEU A 223 -9.64 -26.25 6.20
C LEU A 223 -11.14 -26.14 6.54
N PRO A 224 -11.75 -27.22 7.07
CA PRO A 224 -13.20 -27.28 7.27
C PRO A 224 -13.70 -26.35 8.38
N GLY A 225 -12.90 -26.07 9.42
CA GLY A 225 -13.25 -25.11 10.48
C GLY A 225 -13.29 -23.67 9.96
N PHE A 226 -12.29 -23.28 9.19
CA PHE A 226 -12.23 -21.97 8.53
C PHE A 226 -13.36 -21.84 7.52
N THR A 227 -13.56 -22.86 6.68
CA THR A 227 -14.62 -22.87 5.66
C THR A 227 -15.99 -22.66 6.26
N ARG A 228 -16.34 -23.36 7.36
CA ARG A 228 -17.63 -23.18 8.04
C ARG A 228 -17.82 -21.74 8.53
N ARG A 229 -16.80 -21.14 9.15
CA ARG A 229 -16.90 -19.76 9.65
C ARG A 229 -16.99 -18.75 8.51
N MET A 230 -16.15 -18.89 7.49
CA MET A 230 -16.20 -18.05 6.29
C MET A 230 -17.60 -18.09 5.66
N GLN A 231 -18.16 -19.30 5.46
CA GLN A 231 -19.48 -19.46 4.87
C GLN A 231 -20.58 -18.85 5.74
N TRP A 232 -20.48 -18.98 7.06
CA TRP A 232 -21.41 -18.33 7.98
C TRP A 232 -21.43 -16.79 7.79
N PHE A 233 -20.27 -16.15 7.65
CA PHE A 233 -20.20 -14.71 7.38
C PHE A 233 -20.82 -14.35 6.03
N ILE A 234 -20.55 -15.13 4.97
CA ILE A 234 -21.13 -14.92 3.64
C ILE A 234 -22.65 -14.99 3.68
N ASP A 235 -23.20 -15.95 4.43
CA ASP A 235 -24.65 -16.20 4.49
C ASP A 235 -25.38 -15.22 5.42
N ASN A 236 -24.72 -14.72 6.47
CA ASN A 236 -25.34 -13.93 7.54
C ASN A 236 -24.97 -12.44 7.54
N ARG A 237 -24.01 -12.00 6.71
CA ARG A 237 -23.62 -10.59 6.56
C ARG A 237 -23.77 -10.13 5.10
N PRO A 238 -24.98 -9.74 4.67
CA PRO A 238 -25.24 -9.30 3.30
C PRO A 238 -24.32 -8.17 2.82
N GLU A 239 -23.95 -7.26 3.71
CA GLU A 239 -23.02 -6.16 3.42
C GLU A 239 -21.62 -6.64 3.05
N PHE A 240 -21.17 -7.77 3.62
CA PHE A 240 -19.88 -8.36 3.26
C PHE A 240 -19.92 -9.04 1.90
N ARG A 241 -21.05 -9.71 1.59
CA ARG A 241 -21.24 -10.39 0.31
C ARG A 241 -21.10 -9.44 -0.88
N ALA A 242 -21.43 -8.16 -0.71
CA ALA A 242 -21.25 -7.13 -1.75
C ALA A 242 -19.78 -6.84 -2.10
N ASN A 243 -18.85 -7.11 -1.18
CA ASN A 243 -17.41 -6.91 -1.35
C ASN A 243 -16.63 -8.21 -1.62
N LEU A 244 -17.33 -9.35 -1.71
CA LEU A 244 -16.77 -10.65 -2.00
C LEU A 244 -17.02 -11.03 -3.46
N ASP A 245 -16.01 -10.88 -4.31
CA ASP A 245 -16.08 -11.40 -5.68
C ASP A 245 -15.75 -12.90 -5.70
N THR A 246 -16.46 -13.66 -6.53
CA THR A 246 -16.24 -15.10 -6.69
C THR A 246 -16.19 -15.50 -8.16
N VAL A 247 -15.30 -16.45 -8.50
CA VAL A 247 -15.21 -17.05 -9.84
C VAL A 247 -15.01 -18.56 -9.73
N SER A 248 -15.48 -19.31 -10.72
CA SER A 248 -15.23 -20.75 -10.81
C SER A 248 -13.76 -20.99 -11.16
N ALA A 249 -13.05 -21.77 -10.36
CA ALA A 249 -11.64 -22.09 -10.62
C ALA A 249 -11.52 -23.20 -11.69
N SER A 250 -10.47 -23.17 -12.51
CA SER A 250 -10.25 -24.13 -13.60
C SER A 250 -10.12 -25.59 -13.13
N GLY A 251 -9.77 -25.82 -11.86
CA GLY A 251 -9.71 -27.14 -11.21
C GLY A 251 -10.99 -27.57 -10.51
N GLY A 252 -12.08 -26.83 -10.65
CA GLY A 252 -13.29 -26.98 -9.83
C GLY A 252 -13.22 -26.16 -8.54
N GLY A 253 -14.39 -25.96 -7.92
CA GLY A 253 -14.51 -25.12 -6.71
C GLY A 253 -14.61 -23.62 -7.01
N VAL A 254 -14.71 -22.84 -5.93
CA VAL A 254 -14.94 -21.38 -5.99
C VAL A 254 -13.73 -20.64 -5.48
N ARG A 255 -13.06 -19.90 -6.36
CA ARG A 255 -12.04 -18.93 -6.00
C ARG A 255 -12.74 -17.65 -5.52
N ARG A 256 -12.22 -17.06 -4.45
CA ARG A 256 -12.81 -15.85 -3.84
C ARG A 256 -11.77 -14.74 -3.74
N LEU A 257 -12.18 -13.50 -4.01
CA LEU A 257 -11.35 -12.31 -3.84
C LEU A 257 -11.78 -11.58 -2.58
N LEU A 258 -10.83 -11.36 -1.68
CA LEU A 258 -10.98 -10.44 -0.57
C LEU A 258 -10.31 -9.13 -0.95
N SER A 259 -11.09 -8.05 -1.05
CA SER A 259 -10.58 -6.73 -1.38
C SER A 259 -11.39 -5.63 -0.70
N ILE A 260 -10.74 -4.55 -0.28
CA ILE A 260 -11.46 -3.33 0.14
C ILE A 260 -12.19 -2.69 -1.04
N VAL A 261 -11.57 -2.79 -2.22
CA VAL A 261 -12.05 -2.17 -3.46
C VAL A 261 -12.70 -3.25 -4.33
N ASN A 262 -14.00 -3.16 -4.55
CA ASN A 262 -14.71 -4.07 -5.46
C ASN A 262 -14.41 -3.77 -6.94
N ARG A 263 -14.85 -4.65 -7.86
CA ARG A 263 -14.59 -4.48 -9.31
C ARG A 263 -14.98 -3.10 -9.84
N THR A 264 -16.14 -2.58 -9.46
CA THR A 264 -16.63 -1.28 -9.94
C THR A 264 -15.74 -0.15 -9.43
N GLN A 265 -15.47 -0.12 -8.12
CA GLN A 265 -14.59 0.88 -7.50
C GLN A 265 -13.18 0.80 -8.09
N LEU A 266 -12.65 -0.40 -8.31
CA LEU A 266 -11.33 -0.63 -8.90
C LEU A 266 -11.22 0.04 -10.27
N THR A 267 -12.20 -0.18 -11.15
CA THR A 267 -12.19 0.47 -12.47
C THR A 267 -12.26 2.00 -12.39
N ARG A 268 -12.93 2.56 -11.39
CA ARG A 268 -13.05 4.02 -11.21
C ARG A 268 -11.77 4.63 -10.66
N VAL A 269 -11.16 4.02 -9.64
CA VAL A 269 -9.87 4.47 -9.09
C VAL A 269 -8.76 4.37 -10.15
N LEU A 270 -8.74 3.28 -10.93
CA LEU A 270 -7.75 3.10 -11.99
C LEU A 270 -7.85 4.17 -13.10
N ARG A 271 -9.02 4.77 -13.33
CA ARG A 271 -9.14 5.90 -14.26
C ARG A 271 -8.27 7.08 -13.82
N TYR A 272 -8.25 7.43 -12.54
CA TYR A 272 -7.36 8.47 -12.04
C TYR A 272 -5.90 8.00 -12.01
N MET A 273 -5.64 6.80 -11.47
CA MET A 273 -4.28 6.28 -11.32
C MET A 273 -3.52 6.21 -12.65
N LEU A 274 -4.23 5.86 -13.74
CA LEU A 274 -3.65 5.67 -15.07
C LEU A 274 -3.79 6.91 -15.98
N ASP A 275 -4.29 8.04 -15.46
CA ASP A 275 -4.37 9.30 -16.20
C ASP A 275 -3.06 10.09 -16.07
N ARG A 276 -2.55 10.59 -17.20
CA ARG A 276 -1.29 11.35 -17.28
C ARG A 276 -1.36 12.72 -16.65
N ASP A 277 -2.55 13.34 -16.67
CA ASP A 277 -2.81 14.64 -16.06
C ASP A 277 -3.19 14.50 -14.57
N GLU A 278 -3.29 13.26 -14.08
CA GLU A 278 -3.43 12.93 -12.67
C GLU A 278 -2.14 12.25 -12.16
N PHE A 279 -2.16 10.93 -11.94
CA PHE A 279 -1.10 10.23 -11.23
C PHE A 279 -0.04 9.59 -12.14
N LEU A 280 -0.37 9.23 -13.38
CA LEU A 280 0.52 8.47 -14.25
C LEU A 280 1.64 9.34 -14.82
N SER A 281 2.86 9.12 -14.32
CA SER A 281 4.09 9.66 -14.88
C SER A 281 4.76 8.64 -15.82
N PRO A 282 5.61 9.07 -16.79
CA PRO A 282 6.48 8.16 -17.53
C PRO A 282 7.37 7.27 -16.65
N HIS A 283 7.53 7.67 -15.38
CA HIS A 283 8.45 7.13 -14.38
C HIS A 283 7.77 6.35 -13.23
N GLY A 284 6.44 6.28 -13.21
CA GLY A 284 5.66 5.62 -12.16
C GLY A 284 4.39 6.39 -11.78
N ILE A 285 3.77 6.03 -10.68
CA ILE A 285 2.62 6.70 -10.08
C ILE A 285 3.12 7.78 -9.11
N ARG A 286 2.68 9.03 -9.32
CA ARG A 286 2.96 10.18 -8.44
C ARG A 286 2.27 10.00 -7.08
N ALA A 287 2.85 10.57 -6.02
CA ALA A 287 2.24 10.54 -4.69
C ALA A 287 1.04 11.51 -4.55
N LEU A 288 0.99 12.56 -5.37
CA LEU A 288 -0.15 13.48 -5.47
C LEU A 288 -0.51 13.66 -6.94
N SER A 289 -1.80 13.77 -7.24
CA SER A 289 -2.26 14.04 -8.59
C SER A 289 -1.71 15.37 -9.12
N ARG A 290 -1.26 15.35 -10.39
CA ARG A 290 -0.85 16.53 -11.13
C ARG A 290 -2.00 17.52 -11.38
N TYR A 291 -3.25 17.09 -11.24
CA TYR A 291 -4.43 17.96 -11.27
C TYR A 291 -4.31 19.14 -10.29
N HIS A 292 -3.72 18.90 -9.12
CA HIS A 292 -3.52 19.91 -8.08
C HIS A 292 -2.47 20.98 -8.42
N ARG A 293 -1.80 20.87 -9.58
CA ARG A 293 -0.94 21.94 -10.11
C ARG A 293 -1.75 23.17 -10.52
N GLU A 294 -2.90 22.95 -11.14
CA GLU A 294 -3.81 24.01 -11.59
C GLU A 294 -4.97 24.20 -10.61
N HIS A 295 -5.29 23.16 -9.84
CA HIS A 295 -6.42 23.11 -8.90
C HIS A 295 -5.93 22.75 -7.49
N PRO A 296 -5.12 23.61 -6.86
CA PRO A 296 -4.62 23.37 -5.50
C PRO A 296 -5.81 23.14 -4.55
N TYR A 297 -5.71 22.16 -3.67
CA TYR A 297 -6.75 21.96 -2.67
C TYR A 297 -6.57 22.99 -1.55
N THR A 298 -7.64 23.73 -1.24
CA THR A 298 -7.65 24.75 -0.20
C THR A 298 -8.78 24.50 0.79
N LEU A 299 -8.48 24.64 2.08
CA LEU A 299 -9.44 24.50 3.16
C LEU A 299 -9.25 25.65 4.15
N THR A 300 -10.30 26.43 4.39
CA THR A 300 -10.29 27.48 5.42
C THR A 300 -10.88 26.93 6.72
N VAL A 301 -10.11 26.99 7.80
CA VAL A 301 -10.51 26.66 9.16
C VAL A 301 -10.16 27.82 10.07
N ASP A 302 -11.11 28.30 10.86
CA ASP A 302 -10.90 29.39 11.83
C ASP A 302 -10.19 30.64 11.26
N GLY A 303 -10.45 30.95 9.99
CA GLY A 303 -9.85 32.08 9.27
C GLY A 303 -8.43 31.83 8.75
N VAL A 304 -7.88 30.64 8.93
CA VAL A 304 -6.58 30.21 8.37
C VAL A 304 -6.80 29.35 7.14
N GLU A 305 -6.18 29.72 6.02
CA GLU A 305 -6.17 28.90 4.81
C GLU A 305 -5.08 27.84 4.90
N HIS A 306 -5.49 26.58 4.78
CA HIS A 306 -4.61 25.43 4.58
C HIS A 306 -4.62 25.03 3.12
N ARG A 307 -3.45 24.73 2.55
CA ARG A 307 -3.29 24.52 1.12
C ARG A 307 -2.38 23.33 0.80
N VAL A 308 -2.78 22.55 -0.20
CA VAL A 308 -2.02 21.45 -0.78
C VAL A 308 -1.78 21.74 -2.27
N ASP A 309 -0.54 22.06 -2.60
CA ASP A 309 -0.07 22.28 -3.97
C ASP A 309 0.61 21.02 -4.53
N TYR A 310 0.63 20.88 -5.87
CA TYR A 310 1.47 19.91 -6.54
C TYR A 310 2.92 20.38 -6.61
N GLU A 311 3.80 19.65 -5.94
CA GLU A 311 5.24 19.88 -5.84
C GLU A 311 5.97 18.63 -6.34
N PRO A 312 6.40 18.56 -7.60
CA PRO A 312 6.96 17.32 -8.15
C PRO A 312 8.39 17.01 -7.68
N ALA A 313 9.05 17.92 -6.96
CA ALA A 313 10.45 17.86 -6.55
C ALA A 313 10.58 17.91 -5.01
N GLU A 314 11.51 18.68 -4.45
CA GLU A 314 11.56 18.98 -3.01
C GLU A 314 10.33 19.77 -2.56
N SER A 315 9.95 19.63 -1.28
CA SER A 315 8.86 20.43 -0.73
C SER A 315 9.25 21.91 -0.64
N ARG A 316 8.30 22.81 -0.89
CA ARG A 316 8.53 24.26 -0.77
C ARG A 316 8.24 24.80 0.63
N THR A 317 7.72 23.95 1.51
CA THR A 317 7.37 24.30 2.89
C THR A 317 8.21 23.51 3.86
N ALA A 318 8.57 24.12 5.00
CA ALA A 318 9.28 23.43 6.08
C ALA A 318 8.34 22.60 6.99
N LEU A 319 7.07 22.46 6.62
CA LEU A 319 6.13 21.60 7.33
C LEU A 319 6.70 20.18 7.35
N PHE A 320 6.66 19.52 8.51
CA PHE A 320 7.03 18.11 8.69
C PHE A 320 8.51 17.74 8.60
N GLY A 321 9.42 18.71 8.78
CA GLY A 321 10.78 18.39 9.23
C GLY A 321 11.84 18.15 8.15
N GLY A 322 11.62 18.48 6.87
CA GLY A 322 12.73 18.49 5.91
C GLY A 322 12.39 18.58 4.42
N ASN A 323 13.35 18.16 3.60
CA ASN A 323 13.29 18.16 2.14
C ASN A 323 12.48 16.98 1.56
N SER A 324 11.98 16.04 2.37
CA SER A 324 11.15 14.92 1.91
C SER A 324 9.78 15.41 1.44
N ASN A 325 9.23 14.81 0.38
CA ASN A 325 8.02 15.31 -0.25
C ASN A 325 7.12 14.21 -0.83
N TRP A 326 5.87 14.21 -0.40
CA TRP A 326 4.78 13.36 -0.86
C TRP A 326 3.75 14.09 -1.74
N ARG A 327 3.95 15.39 -2.01
CA ARG A 327 3.02 16.22 -2.79
C ARG A 327 3.28 16.19 -4.31
N GLY A 328 3.75 15.05 -4.83
CA GLY A 328 3.96 14.90 -6.27
C GLY A 328 5.04 13.92 -6.72
N PRO A 329 6.14 13.69 -5.96
CA PRO A 329 7.19 12.77 -6.39
C PRO A 329 6.73 11.32 -6.55
N VAL A 330 7.52 10.54 -7.28
CA VAL A 330 7.36 9.09 -7.44
C VAL A 330 8.20 8.37 -6.38
N TRP A 331 7.53 7.49 -5.63
CA TRP A 331 8.14 6.70 -4.57
C TRP A 331 8.10 5.21 -4.91
N PHE A 332 9.26 4.55 -4.88
CA PHE A 332 9.41 3.12 -5.13
C PHE A 332 8.54 2.20 -4.26
N PRO A 333 8.47 2.37 -2.91
CA PRO A 333 7.71 1.44 -2.09
C PRO A 333 6.22 1.42 -2.44
N MET A 334 5.61 2.59 -2.64
CA MET A 334 4.20 2.70 -3.00
C MET A 334 3.90 2.14 -4.38
N ASN A 335 4.74 2.48 -5.36
CA ASN A 335 4.63 1.96 -6.72
C ASN A 335 4.78 0.43 -6.78
N TYR A 336 5.71 -0.12 -6.00
CA TYR A 336 5.92 -1.56 -5.93
C TYR A 336 4.70 -2.27 -5.37
N LEU A 337 4.08 -1.73 -4.32
CA LEU A 337 2.86 -2.29 -3.73
C LEU A 337 1.69 -2.19 -4.70
N LEU A 338 1.54 -1.08 -5.44
CA LEU A 338 0.53 -0.96 -6.51
C LEU A 338 0.71 -2.03 -7.58
N ILE A 339 1.95 -2.27 -8.04
CA ILE A 339 2.27 -3.31 -9.01
C ILE A 339 1.91 -4.70 -8.46
N GLU A 340 2.26 -5.00 -7.20
CA GLU A 340 1.91 -6.29 -6.59
C GLU A 340 0.38 -6.46 -6.43
N SER A 341 -0.34 -5.40 -6.06
CA SER A 341 -1.79 -5.41 -6.00
C SER A 341 -2.45 -5.66 -7.35
N LEU A 342 -2.00 -4.97 -8.41
CA LEU A 342 -2.50 -5.20 -9.77
C LEU A 342 -2.27 -6.64 -10.22
N GLN A 343 -1.12 -7.23 -9.89
CA GLN A 343 -0.83 -8.64 -10.15
C GLN A 343 -1.78 -9.57 -9.39
N LYS A 344 -2.12 -9.26 -8.13
CA LYS A 344 -3.10 -10.03 -7.35
C LYS A 344 -4.53 -9.90 -7.92
N PHE A 345 -4.95 -8.70 -8.30
CA PHE A 345 -6.24 -8.51 -8.98
C PHE A 345 -6.29 -9.25 -10.31
N HIS A 346 -5.20 -9.22 -11.09
CA HIS A 346 -5.11 -10.00 -12.33
C HIS A 346 -5.21 -11.51 -12.08
N HIS A 347 -4.55 -12.03 -11.03
CA HIS A 347 -4.64 -13.46 -10.68
C HIS A 347 -6.10 -13.91 -10.47
N PHE A 348 -6.95 -13.02 -9.97
CA PHE A 348 -8.38 -13.29 -9.80
C PHE A 348 -9.21 -13.04 -11.07
N TYR A 349 -9.13 -11.85 -11.66
CA TYR A 349 -9.98 -11.46 -12.81
C TYR A 349 -9.48 -11.95 -14.17
N GLY A 350 -8.22 -12.38 -14.27
CA GLY A 350 -7.58 -12.79 -15.52
C GLY A 350 -7.64 -11.71 -16.61
N ASP A 351 -7.80 -12.17 -17.85
CA ASP A 351 -7.89 -11.33 -19.05
C ASP A 351 -9.25 -10.64 -19.23
N ASP A 352 -10.24 -10.96 -18.40
CA ASP A 352 -11.62 -10.48 -18.52
C ASP A 352 -11.77 -9.03 -18.04
N LEU A 353 -10.95 -8.59 -17.08
CA LEU A 353 -10.93 -7.21 -16.62
C LEU A 353 -9.86 -6.42 -17.37
N LYS A 354 -10.32 -5.50 -18.23
CA LYS A 354 -9.45 -4.57 -18.96
C LYS A 354 -9.78 -3.13 -18.61
N VAL A 355 -8.76 -2.29 -18.56
CA VAL A 355 -8.85 -0.85 -18.31
C VAL A 355 -8.03 -0.08 -19.34
N GLU A 356 -8.39 1.18 -19.58
CA GLU A 356 -7.59 2.04 -20.45
C GLU A 356 -6.26 2.39 -19.77
N CYS A 357 -5.15 2.23 -20.50
CA CYS A 357 -3.82 2.57 -20.02
C CYS A 357 -2.95 3.14 -21.14
N PRO A 358 -2.68 4.46 -21.14
CA PRO A 358 -3.21 5.48 -20.21
C PRO A 358 -4.73 5.66 -20.29
N SER A 359 -5.34 6.23 -19.25
CA SER A 359 -6.74 6.67 -19.30
C SER A 359 -6.98 7.65 -20.46
N GLY A 360 -8.11 7.53 -21.14
CA GLY A 360 -8.45 8.33 -22.31
C GLY A 360 -7.74 7.92 -23.61
N SER A 361 -6.90 6.88 -23.59
CA SER A 361 -6.16 6.45 -24.79
C SER A 361 -6.89 5.42 -25.66
N HIS A 362 -8.01 4.87 -25.18
CA HIS A 362 -8.71 3.71 -25.78
C HIS A 362 -7.86 2.43 -25.90
N ARG A 363 -6.61 2.41 -25.42
CA ARG A 363 -5.78 1.21 -25.32
C ARG A 363 -6.18 0.43 -24.07
N LEU A 364 -6.96 -0.62 -24.26
CA LEU A 364 -7.37 -1.52 -23.19
C LEU A 364 -6.29 -2.56 -22.90
N LEU A 365 -5.84 -2.62 -21.65
CA LEU A 365 -4.88 -3.59 -21.13
C LEU A 365 -5.51 -4.39 -19.97
N ASN A 366 -5.14 -5.67 -19.82
CA ASN A 366 -5.43 -6.40 -18.58
C ASN A 366 -4.56 -5.86 -17.43
N LEU A 367 -4.87 -6.24 -16.19
CA LEU A 367 -4.14 -5.69 -15.03
C LEU A 367 -2.68 -6.16 -14.92
N TRP A 368 -2.32 -7.30 -15.54
CA TRP A 368 -0.93 -7.76 -15.61
C TRP A 368 -0.10 -6.85 -16.52
N ASP A 369 -0.62 -6.51 -17.69
CA ASP A 369 0.01 -5.61 -18.65
C ASP A 369 0.15 -4.20 -18.07
N VAL A 370 -0.86 -3.71 -17.35
CA VAL A 370 -0.76 -2.44 -16.61
C VAL A 370 0.37 -2.48 -15.58
N ALA A 371 0.44 -3.53 -14.76
CA ALA A 371 1.53 -3.71 -13.81
C ALA A 371 2.91 -3.75 -14.51
N GLY A 372 2.99 -4.38 -15.68
CA GLY A 372 4.18 -4.41 -16.54
C GLY A 372 4.57 -3.03 -17.08
N GLU A 373 3.62 -2.21 -17.53
CA GLU A 373 3.89 -0.83 -17.98
C GLU A 373 4.46 0.04 -16.84
N LEU A 374 3.89 -0.08 -15.62
CA LEU A 374 4.39 0.63 -14.43
C LEU A 374 5.78 0.16 -14.02
N SER A 375 6.01 -1.16 -14.00
CA SER A 375 7.33 -1.75 -13.74
C SER A 375 8.38 -1.21 -14.71
N ARG A 376 8.06 -1.22 -16.02
CA ARG A 376 8.93 -0.67 -17.06
C ARG A 376 9.16 0.84 -16.87
N GLY A 377 8.18 1.61 -16.40
CA GLY A 377 8.34 3.02 -16.04
C GLY A 377 9.38 3.27 -14.97
N LEU A 378 9.32 2.51 -13.89
CA LEU A 378 10.27 2.59 -12.78
C LEU A 378 11.67 2.14 -13.20
N ILE A 379 11.78 1.07 -14.00
CA ILE A 379 13.07 0.58 -14.52
C ILE A 379 13.70 1.64 -15.45
N ARG A 380 12.90 2.30 -16.29
CA ARG A 380 13.38 3.35 -17.22
C ARG A 380 14.08 4.51 -16.53
N LEU A 381 13.77 4.80 -15.25
CA LEU A 381 14.49 5.81 -14.47
C LEU A 381 16.01 5.61 -14.51
N PHE A 382 16.44 4.35 -14.51
CA PHE A 382 17.85 3.97 -14.46
C PHE A 382 18.42 3.63 -15.82
N LEU A 383 17.66 3.67 -16.91
CA LEU A 383 18.12 3.33 -18.26
C LEU A 383 18.44 4.59 -19.07
N ARG A 384 19.36 4.45 -20.05
CA ARG A 384 19.59 5.52 -21.02
C ARG A 384 18.45 5.56 -22.03
N GLY A 385 17.88 6.74 -22.23
CA GLY A 385 16.92 7.02 -23.29
C GLY A 385 17.58 7.09 -24.67
N ARG A 386 16.77 7.41 -25.68
CA ARG A 386 17.25 7.60 -27.07
C ARG A 386 18.22 8.78 -27.22
N ASP A 387 18.14 9.74 -26.31
CA ASP A 387 19.04 10.89 -26.19
C ASP A 387 20.35 10.56 -25.45
N GLY A 388 20.52 9.30 -25.03
CA GLY A 388 21.68 8.85 -24.25
C GLY A 388 21.66 9.26 -22.78
N ARG A 389 20.59 9.92 -22.30
CA ARG A 389 20.48 10.43 -20.93
C ARG A 389 19.69 9.48 -20.05
N ARG A 390 19.96 9.47 -18.74
CA ARG A 390 19.17 8.73 -17.75
C ARG A 390 18.28 9.69 -16.96
N PRO A 391 16.98 9.42 -16.77
CA PRO A 391 16.12 10.28 -15.96
C PRO A 391 16.66 10.51 -14.55
N VAL A 392 17.16 9.45 -13.87
CA VAL A 392 17.68 9.53 -12.50
C VAL A 392 18.77 10.58 -12.29
N HIS A 393 19.55 10.93 -13.32
CA HIS A 393 20.60 11.94 -13.24
C HIS A 393 20.11 13.37 -13.52
N GLY A 394 18.86 13.55 -13.92
CA GLY A 394 18.24 14.86 -14.16
C GLY A 394 19.11 15.79 -15.00
N ALA A 395 19.29 17.02 -14.52
CA ALA A 395 20.14 18.04 -15.18
C ALA A 395 21.64 17.89 -14.90
N ALA A 396 22.07 16.97 -14.02
CA ALA A 396 23.46 16.88 -13.57
C ALA A 396 24.40 16.38 -14.69
N ARG A 397 25.04 17.31 -15.41
CA ARG A 397 25.86 16.98 -16.61
C ARG A 397 26.95 15.97 -16.31
N THR A 398 27.65 16.06 -15.18
CA THR A 398 28.71 15.12 -14.80
C THR A 398 28.23 13.67 -14.86
N PHE A 399 27.10 13.36 -14.21
CA PHE A 399 26.53 12.02 -14.22
C PHE A 399 25.83 11.64 -15.53
N GLN A 400 25.51 12.61 -16.41
CA GLN A 400 24.89 12.31 -17.70
C GLN A 400 25.93 11.97 -18.78
N ILE A 401 27.04 12.71 -18.84
CA ILE A 401 27.94 12.67 -20.01
C ILE A 401 29.39 12.28 -19.69
N ASP A 402 29.88 12.47 -18.46
CA ASP A 402 31.29 12.18 -18.14
C ASP A 402 31.56 10.67 -18.20
N PRO A 403 32.52 10.20 -19.02
CA PRO A 403 32.80 8.77 -19.17
C PRO A 403 33.13 8.02 -17.87
N ASN A 404 33.64 8.72 -16.85
CA ASN A 404 34.01 8.13 -15.56
C ASN A 404 32.83 8.06 -14.58
N TRP A 405 31.78 8.87 -14.78
CA TRP A 405 30.66 8.99 -13.84
C TRP A 405 29.33 8.49 -14.40
N ARG A 406 29.15 8.49 -15.72
CA ARG A 406 27.87 8.22 -16.39
C ARG A 406 27.28 6.81 -16.25
N ASP A 407 28.06 5.90 -15.69
CA ASP A 407 27.67 4.52 -15.42
C ASP A 407 27.70 4.17 -13.92
N LEU A 408 28.00 5.15 -13.07
CA LEU A 408 27.90 5.05 -11.61
C LEU A 408 26.48 5.43 -11.17
N LEU A 409 25.59 4.44 -11.15
CA LEU A 409 24.19 4.64 -10.77
C LEU A 409 24.04 4.84 -9.27
N LEU A 410 23.32 5.90 -8.90
CA LEU A 410 22.92 6.18 -7.54
C LEU A 410 21.45 5.85 -7.34
N PHE A 411 21.11 5.39 -6.14
CA PHE A 411 19.73 5.23 -5.70
C PHE A 411 19.34 6.39 -4.81
N TYR A 412 18.13 6.88 -5.00
CA TYR A 412 17.62 8.06 -4.34
C TYR A 412 16.39 7.73 -3.50
N GLU A 413 16.09 8.61 -2.56
CA GLU A 413 14.93 8.54 -1.68
C GLU A 413 13.62 8.50 -2.49
N TYR A 414 13.49 9.43 -3.44
CA TYR A 414 12.35 9.52 -4.34
C TYR A 414 12.77 10.16 -5.67
N PHE A 415 11.83 10.25 -6.61
CA PHE A 415 12.09 10.72 -7.97
C PHE A 415 11.11 11.82 -8.35
N HIS A 416 11.60 12.80 -9.10
CA HIS A 416 10.78 13.91 -9.56
C HIS A 416 9.53 13.40 -10.29
N GLY A 417 8.35 13.90 -9.90
CA GLY A 417 7.05 13.42 -10.38
C GLY A 417 6.91 13.45 -11.91
N ASP A 418 7.44 14.51 -12.56
CA ASP A 418 7.35 14.68 -14.01
C ASP A 418 8.59 14.21 -14.80
N GLU A 419 9.81 14.52 -14.34
CA GLU A 419 11.05 14.29 -15.09
C GLU A 419 11.85 13.06 -14.66
N GLY A 420 11.54 12.47 -13.49
CA GLY A 420 12.24 11.30 -12.98
C GLY A 420 13.65 11.54 -12.44
N ALA A 421 14.06 12.79 -12.21
CA ALA A 421 15.33 13.09 -11.52
C ALA A 421 15.35 12.50 -10.11
N GLY A 422 16.46 11.90 -9.69
CA GLY A 422 16.62 11.40 -8.32
C GLY A 422 16.79 12.55 -7.33
N ILE A 423 16.03 12.52 -6.23
CA ILE A 423 15.97 13.60 -5.22
C ILE A 423 16.03 12.98 -3.81
N GLY A 424 16.47 13.78 -2.84
CA GLY A 424 16.60 13.38 -1.44
C GLY A 424 17.91 12.64 -1.17
N ALA A 425 17.92 11.79 -0.15
CA ALA A 425 19.11 11.03 0.21
C ALA A 425 19.62 10.16 -0.96
N SER A 426 20.89 10.33 -1.34
CA SER A 426 21.58 9.43 -2.27
C SER A 426 22.10 8.18 -1.56
N HIS A 427 22.37 7.11 -2.31
CA HIS A 427 22.68 5.77 -1.78
C HIS A 427 21.52 5.13 -1.00
N GLN A 428 20.28 5.48 -1.33
CA GLN A 428 19.09 4.85 -0.75
C GLN A 428 18.88 3.43 -1.32
N THR A 429 19.80 2.50 -1.04
CA THR A 429 19.66 1.07 -1.30
C THR A 429 18.69 0.37 -0.33
N GLY A 430 17.90 1.16 0.42
CA GLY A 430 16.71 0.72 1.14
C GLY A 430 15.58 0.36 0.16
N TRP A 431 14.50 1.16 0.13
CA TRP A 431 13.34 0.84 -0.71
C TRP A 431 13.58 0.97 -2.21
N THR A 432 14.50 1.82 -2.68
CA THR A 432 14.76 1.99 -4.13
C THR A 432 15.46 0.75 -4.70
N GLY A 433 16.11 -0.06 -3.85
CA GLY A 433 16.61 -1.39 -4.21
C GLY A 433 15.53 -2.36 -4.71
N LEU A 434 14.24 -2.08 -4.46
CA LEU A 434 13.12 -2.86 -5.01
C LEU A 434 13.11 -2.92 -6.54
N VAL A 435 13.80 -1.99 -7.23
CA VAL A 435 14.01 -2.04 -8.68
C VAL A 435 14.60 -3.38 -9.14
N ALA A 436 15.47 -4.01 -8.34
CA ALA A 436 16.08 -5.29 -8.70
C ALA A 436 15.03 -6.39 -8.91
N LYS A 437 14.01 -6.43 -8.04
CA LYS A 437 12.88 -7.36 -8.15
C LYS A 437 12.01 -7.03 -9.37
N LEU A 438 11.79 -5.75 -9.66
CA LEU A 438 11.05 -5.34 -10.86
C LEU A 438 11.75 -5.80 -12.15
N ILE A 439 13.08 -5.65 -12.21
CA ILE A 439 13.91 -6.14 -13.33
C ILE A 439 13.79 -7.66 -13.45
N GLN A 440 13.92 -8.41 -12.35
CA GLN A 440 13.77 -9.86 -12.37
C GLN A 440 12.40 -10.30 -12.90
N GLN A 441 11.33 -9.59 -12.53
CA GLN A 441 9.97 -9.90 -13.00
C GLN A 441 9.70 -9.50 -14.46
N SER A 442 10.40 -8.50 -14.98
CA SER A 442 10.17 -7.98 -16.34
C SER A 442 11.16 -8.51 -17.38
N GLY A 443 12.24 -9.17 -16.92
CA GLY A 443 13.26 -9.79 -17.77
C GLY A 443 13.09 -11.31 -17.96
N GLU A 444 12.24 -11.94 -17.15
CA GLU A 444 11.56 -13.22 -17.46
C GLU A 444 10.43 -12.96 -18.46
#